data_AF-A0A923J3K1-F1
#
_entry.id   AF-A0A923J3K1-F1
#
_cell.length_a   1.000
_cell.length_b   1.000
_cell.length_c   1.000
_cell.angle_alpha   90.00
_cell.angle_beta   90.00
_cell.angle_gamma   90.00
#
_symmetry.space_group_name_H-M   'P 1'
#
loop_
_entity.id
_entity.type
_entity.pdbx_description
1 polymer ?
#
loop_
_entity_poly.entity_id
_entity_poly.type
_entity_poly.pdbx_seq_one_letter_code
_entity_poly.pdbx_strand_id
1 'polypeptide(L)'
;MAARTAGTHTSPTYLKRHPSGYIFRYCVPKDVQAVVKRTELRYSLRTGKLGLAKVRARAMATATHRIITRIRRGNMPELQTNQIHSLLRDWLKWALDTAEERRIEEPPQNTIKERLRNLDVLEQFTKDQLVGMHPVLEGTHKKDVEEHILNRHGLTADKDSLAYKKLNRDYLKVYLRFIEVFRRREQGDYSDELGFLDEAQASVNAAPGASDRAAEDTLDPGQKLTEVIQHYIREAEAVGQWTAKSQAEITASLGLFVRVMGDIPISTIDRPDVREFKETLLKLPPNMSKIPRYRDKTIKELLAMSHPKTVALGTVNKLLGQVSAFFNYAVKNGFITVNPADNLKLAVKKRPDEFRDAFDTEDLKALFDSKEYRQDGFKRGYQFWTPIIALYTGCRIEEICQLHHG
;
A
#
# COMPACT_ATOMS: atom_id res chain seq x y z
N MET A 1 -37.29 -45.40 35.96
CA MET A 1 -37.50 -44.47 34.82
C MET A 1 -37.61 -43.06 35.35
N ALA A 2 -36.55 -42.25 35.27
CA ALA A 2 -36.59 -40.84 35.66
C ALA A 2 -36.62 -39.97 34.40
N ALA A 3 -37.77 -39.36 34.13
CA ALA A 3 -37.98 -38.45 33.01
C ALA A 3 -37.19 -37.15 33.24
N ARG A 4 -36.21 -36.86 32.38
CA ARG A 4 -35.55 -35.56 32.30
C ARG A 4 -36.53 -34.56 31.66
N THR A 5 -36.93 -33.56 32.44
CA THR A 5 -37.61 -32.36 31.95
C THR A 5 -36.75 -31.63 30.93
N ALA A 6 -37.23 -31.60 29.67
CA ALA A 6 -36.65 -30.79 28.61
C ALA A 6 -36.89 -29.30 28.92
N GLY A 7 -35.85 -28.62 29.37
CA GLY A 7 -35.86 -27.17 29.51
C GLY A 7 -35.96 -26.51 28.12
N THR A 8 -37.00 -25.72 27.91
CA THR A 8 -37.17 -24.88 26.72
C THR A 8 -35.99 -23.92 26.59
N HIS A 9 -35.05 -24.18 25.68
CA HIS A 9 -33.95 -23.27 25.35
C HIS A 9 -34.47 -22.07 24.53
N THR A 10 -35.15 -21.12 25.17
CA THR A 10 -35.40 -19.81 24.55
C THR A 10 -34.10 -19.03 24.48
N SER A 11 -33.70 -18.56 23.30
CA SER A 11 -32.50 -17.72 23.13
C SER A 11 -32.54 -16.53 24.09
N PRO A 12 -31.41 -16.19 24.76
CA PRO A 12 -31.42 -15.11 25.75
C PRO A 12 -31.79 -13.79 25.09
N THR A 13 -32.81 -13.12 25.64
CA THR A 13 -33.18 -11.77 25.19
C THR A 13 -32.19 -10.78 25.77
N TYR A 14 -31.27 -10.28 24.95
CA TYR A 14 -30.23 -9.32 25.34
C TYR A 14 -30.74 -7.90 25.61
N LEU A 15 -32.07 -7.72 25.63
CA LEU A 15 -32.75 -6.43 25.66
C LEU A 15 -33.64 -6.35 26.90
N LYS A 16 -33.45 -5.33 27.74
CA LYS A 16 -34.28 -5.07 28.92
C LYS A 16 -34.82 -3.65 28.90
N ARG A 17 -36.08 -3.45 29.30
CA ARG A 17 -36.68 -2.12 29.44
C ARG A 17 -36.25 -1.47 30.77
N HIS A 18 -35.98 -0.18 30.73
CA HIS A 18 -35.56 0.65 31.86
C HIS A 18 -36.39 1.96 31.83
N PRO A 19 -36.58 2.67 32.96
CA PRO A 19 -37.35 3.93 32.98
C PRO A 19 -36.85 4.99 31.97
N SER A 20 -35.54 5.06 31.73
CA SER A 20 -34.90 5.99 30.79
C SER A 20 -34.74 5.46 29.36
N GLY A 21 -35.29 4.29 29.02
CA GLY A 21 -35.20 3.69 27.68
C GLY A 21 -34.88 2.19 27.70
N TYR A 22 -34.14 1.70 26.72
CA TYR A 22 -33.73 0.29 26.66
C TYR A 22 -32.25 0.11 27.04
N ILE A 23 -31.95 -1.02 27.68
CA ILE A 23 -30.59 -1.43 28.04
C ILE A 23 -30.25 -2.80 27.44
N PHE A 24 -28.98 -2.99 27.12
CA PHE A 24 -28.39 -4.28 26.83
C PHE A 24 -28.11 -5.00 28.14
N ARG A 25 -28.50 -6.27 28.26
CA ARG A 25 -28.17 -7.14 29.40
C ARG A 25 -27.62 -8.46 28.89
N TYR A 26 -26.42 -8.81 29.34
CA TYR A 26 -25.77 -10.07 29.00
C TYR A 26 -25.26 -10.76 30.26
N CYS A 27 -25.69 -11.99 30.49
CA CYS A 27 -25.19 -12.81 31.62
C CYS A 27 -23.81 -13.35 31.25
N VAL A 28 -22.78 -13.01 32.02
CA VAL A 28 -21.41 -13.49 31.78
C VAL A 28 -21.36 -14.98 32.16
N PRO A 29 -20.89 -15.88 31.28
CA PRO A 29 -20.78 -17.30 31.60
C PRO A 29 -19.85 -17.56 32.80
N LYS A 30 -20.20 -18.53 33.66
CA LYS A 30 -19.48 -18.80 34.93
C LYS A 30 -17.97 -18.99 34.76
N ASP A 31 -17.57 -19.67 33.69
CA ASP A 31 -16.18 -19.92 33.33
C ASP A 31 -15.37 -18.65 33.01
N VAL A 32 -16.04 -17.56 32.67
CA VAL A 32 -15.41 -16.28 32.29
C VAL A 32 -15.58 -15.19 33.37
N GLN A 33 -16.43 -15.42 34.39
CA GLN A 33 -16.70 -14.44 35.44
C GLN A 33 -15.45 -14.10 36.27
N ALA A 34 -14.54 -15.06 36.48
CA ALA A 34 -13.28 -14.84 37.20
C ALA A 34 -12.37 -13.82 36.47
N VAL A 35 -12.37 -13.85 35.13
CA VAL A 35 -11.54 -12.96 34.29
C VAL A 35 -12.18 -11.58 34.15
N VAL A 36 -13.49 -11.53 33.89
CA VAL A 36 -14.23 -10.27 33.67
C VAL A 36 -14.60 -9.57 34.98
N LYS A 37 -14.47 -10.26 36.13
CA LYS A 37 -14.82 -9.79 37.48
C LYS A 37 -16.26 -9.26 37.61
N ARG A 38 -17.17 -9.73 36.75
CA ARG A 38 -18.59 -9.35 36.70
C ARG A 38 -19.44 -10.57 36.34
N THR A 39 -20.62 -10.66 36.94
CA THR A 39 -21.60 -11.73 36.65
C THR A 39 -22.55 -11.37 35.50
N GLU A 40 -22.71 -10.08 35.20
CA GLU A 40 -23.50 -9.57 34.09
C GLU A 40 -22.94 -8.25 33.55
N LEU A 41 -23.20 -8.00 32.26
CA LEU A 41 -22.93 -6.72 31.59
C LEU A 41 -24.23 -5.99 31.36
N ARG A 42 -24.30 -4.71 31.76
CA ARG A 42 -25.47 -3.84 31.59
C ARG A 42 -25.05 -2.51 30.99
N TYR A 43 -25.61 -2.16 29.84
CA TYR A 43 -25.28 -0.91 29.13
C TYR A 43 -26.52 -0.25 28.55
N SER A 44 -26.63 1.08 28.66
CA SER A 44 -27.72 1.82 28.01
C SER A 44 -27.60 1.77 26.50
N LEU A 45 -28.70 1.42 25.81
CA LEU A 45 -28.77 1.45 24.34
C LEU A 45 -29.08 2.86 23.82
N ARG A 46 -29.19 3.86 24.71
CA ARG A 46 -29.41 5.28 24.39
C ARG A 46 -30.59 5.49 23.42
N THR A 47 -31.67 4.77 23.66
CA THR A 47 -32.91 4.91 22.88
C THR A 47 -34.12 4.36 23.63
N GLY A 48 -35.25 5.03 23.52
CA GLY A 48 -36.57 4.54 23.94
C GLY A 48 -37.35 3.84 22.83
N LYS A 49 -36.81 3.75 21.60
CA LYS A 49 -37.49 3.11 20.46
C LYS A 49 -37.14 1.63 20.38
N LEU A 50 -38.14 0.75 20.50
CA LEU A 50 -37.96 -0.72 20.53
C LEU A 50 -37.22 -1.27 19.30
N GLY A 51 -37.54 -0.81 18.10
CA GLY A 51 -36.90 -1.26 16.86
C GLY A 51 -35.40 -0.99 16.84
N LEU A 52 -34.98 0.24 17.17
CA LEU A 52 -33.57 0.63 17.23
C LEU A 52 -32.84 -0.08 18.38
N ALA A 53 -33.52 -0.30 19.49
CA ALA A 53 -32.97 -1.03 20.63
C ALA A 53 -32.67 -2.51 20.29
N LYS A 54 -33.54 -3.18 19.52
CA LYS A 54 -33.29 -4.56 19.03
C LYS A 54 -32.04 -4.64 18.16
N VAL A 55 -31.83 -3.70 17.25
CA VAL A 55 -30.65 -3.66 16.37
C VAL A 55 -29.38 -3.47 17.18
N ARG A 56 -29.35 -2.46 18.07
CA ARG A 56 -28.17 -2.17 18.92
C ARG A 56 -27.85 -3.33 19.88
N ALA A 57 -28.87 -3.95 20.47
CA ALA A 57 -28.68 -5.11 21.36
C ALA A 57 -28.06 -6.31 20.64
N ARG A 58 -28.45 -6.59 19.38
CA ARG A 58 -27.83 -7.66 18.57
C ARG A 58 -26.37 -7.36 18.26
N ALA A 59 -26.05 -6.14 17.85
CA ALA A 59 -24.67 -5.74 17.59
C ALA A 59 -23.77 -5.90 18.83
N MET A 60 -24.27 -5.49 20.00
CA MET A 60 -23.56 -5.68 21.27
C MET A 60 -23.41 -7.16 21.64
N ALA A 61 -24.44 -7.99 21.41
CA ALA A 61 -24.38 -9.42 21.68
C ALA A 61 -23.29 -10.13 20.86
N THR A 62 -23.17 -9.79 19.57
CA THR A 62 -22.12 -10.31 18.68
C THR A 62 -20.73 -9.91 19.17
N ALA A 63 -20.54 -8.62 19.51
CA ALA A 63 -19.26 -8.14 20.03
C ALA A 63 -18.89 -8.83 21.36
N THR A 64 -19.84 -8.97 22.28
CA THR A 64 -19.64 -9.67 23.55
C THR A 64 -19.29 -11.15 23.35
N HIS A 65 -19.97 -11.86 22.45
CA HIS A 65 -19.65 -13.26 22.16
C HIS A 65 -18.21 -13.43 21.68
N ARG A 66 -17.72 -12.56 20.79
CA ARG A 66 -16.32 -12.60 20.31
C ARG A 66 -15.31 -12.47 21.45
N ILE A 67 -15.58 -11.58 22.41
CA ILE A 67 -14.72 -11.38 23.59
C ILE A 67 -14.73 -12.61 24.49
N ILE A 68 -15.91 -13.16 24.78
CA ILE A 68 -16.07 -14.37 25.60
C ILE A 68 -15.37 -15.57 24.94
N THR A 69 -15.52 -15.77 23.63
CA THR A 69 -14.80 -16.81 22.88
C THR A 69 -13.29 -16.64 22.96
N ARG A 70 -12.78 -15.40 22.93
CA ARG A 70 -11.35 -15.12 23.08
C ARG A 70 -10.83 -15.49 24.48
N ILE A 71 -11.61 -15.22 25.53
CA ILE A 71 -11.23 -15.57 26.91
C ILE A 71 -11.25 -17.10 27.11
N ARG A 72 -12.27 -17.79 26.56
CA ARG A 72 -12.44 -19.24 26.68
C ARG A 72 -11.39 -20.08 25.97
N ARG A 73 -10.77 -19.53 24.92
CA ARG A 73 -9.73 -20.23 24.16
C ARG A 73 -8.43 -20.44 24.95
N GLY A 74 -8.31 -19.87 26.15
CA GLY A 74 -7.19 -20.10 27.05
C GLY A 74 -5.87 -19.59 26.50
N ASN A 75 -4.91 -19.37 27.39
CA ASN A 75 -3.50 -19.25 27.04
C ASN A 75 -3.05 -20.56 26.37
N MET A 76 -2.87 -20.55 25.05
CA MET A 76 -1.89 -21.42 24.39
C MET A 76 -0.50 -20.88 24.75
N PRO A 77 0.57 -21.70 24.87
CA PRO A 77 1.92 -21.18 25.05
C PRO A 77 2.15 -20.22 23.88
N GLU A 78 2.31 -18.94 24.20
CA GLU A 78 2.37 -17.90 23.19
C GLU A 78 3.52 -18.25 22.23
N LEU A 79 3.20 -18.59 20.98
CA LEU A 79 3.99 -18.09 19.86
C LEU A 79 3.89 -16.55 19.98
N GLN A 80 4.71 -16.01 20.87
CA GLN A 80 4.92 -14.59 21.09
C GLN A 80 5.21 -14.00 19.71
N THR A 81 4.81 -12.76 19.45
CA THR A 81 5.11 -12.08 18.17
C THR A 81 6.57 -12.26 17.76
N ASN A 82 7.48 -12.25 18.73
CA ASN A 82 8.91 -12.47 18.55
C ASN A 82 9.26 -13.87 17.98
N GLN A 83 8.58 -14.92 18.43
CA GLN A 83 8.78 -16.29 17.91
C GLN A 83 8.23 -16.44 16.49
N ILE A 84 7.12 -15.78 16.15
CA ILE A 84 6.62 -15.76 14.76
C ILE A 84 7.67 -15.10 13.87
N HIS A 85 8.17 -13.93 14.26
CA HIS A 85 9.12 -13.22 13.41
C HIS A 85 10.47 -13.95 13.30
N SER A 86 10.96 -14.63 14.36
CA SER A 86 12.18 -15.44 14.26
C SER A 86 12.02 -16.59 13.27
N LEU A 87 10.90 -17.31 13.33
CA LEU A 87 10.57 -18.39 12.40
C LEU A 87 10.49 -17.90 10.95
N LEU A 88 9.89 -16.72 10.72
CA LEU A 88 9.81 -16.12 9.39
C LEU A 88 11.17 -15.66 8.87
N ARG A 89 12.05 -15.21 9.74
CA ARG A 89 13.42 -14.83 9.37
C ARG A 89 14.24 -16.05 8.99
N ASP A 90 14.19 -17.11 9.81
CA ASP A 90 14.88 -18.36 9.54
C ASP A 90 14.41 -18.95 8.20
N TRP A 91 13.11 -18.88 7.93
CA TRP A 91 12.54 -19.24 6.65
C TRP A 91 13.04 -18.37 5.50
N LEU A 92 13.02 -17.03 5.64
CA LEU A 92 13.46 -16.11 4.60
C LEU A 92 14.93 -16.35 4.23
N LYS A 93 15.79 -16.51 5.24
CA LYS A 93 17.21 -16.81 5.04
C LYS A 93 17.37 -18.14 4.31
N TRP A 94 16.74 -19.21 4.81
CA TRP A 94 16.78 -20.52 4.15
C TRP A 94 16.28 -20.45 2.70
N ALA A 95 15.19 -19.74 2.44
CA ALA A 95 14.61 -19.62 1.10
C ALA A 95 15.54 -18.89 0.14
N LEU A 96 16.21 -17.82 0.59
CA LEU A 96 17.19 -17.08 -0.21
C LEU A 96 18.46 -17.89 -0.47
N ASP A 97 18.96 -18.62 0.53
CA ASP A 97 20.14 -19.47 0.42
C ASP A 97 19.87 -20.64 -0.55
N THR A 98 18.77 -21.37 -0.35
CA THR A 98 18.37 -22.48 -1.23
C THR A 98 18.10 -22.02 -2.66
N ALA A 99 17.57 -20.81 -2.86
CA ALA A 99 17.36 -20.30 -4.20
C ALA A 99 18.69 -19.92 -4.90
N GLU A 100 19.71 -19.51 -4.14
CA GLU A 100 21.06 -19.26 -4.67
C GLU A 100 21.80 -20.57 -4.99
N GLU A 101 21.73 -21.56 -4.10
CA GLU A 101 22.27 -22.90 -4.32
C GLU A 101 21.70 -23.52 -5.60
N ARG A 102 20.38 -23.46 -5.79
CA ARG A 102 19.72 -23.94 -7.02
C ARG A 102 20.19 -23.20 -8.27
N ARG A 103 20.47 -21.90 -8.18
CA ARG A 103 20.97 -21.12 -9.32
C ARG A 103 22.39 -21.55 -9.72
N ILE A 104 23.20 -21.99 -8.75
CA ILE A 104 24.55 -22.51 -8.97
C ILE A 104 24.49 -23.93 -9.56
N GLU A 105 23.66 -24.81 -8.99
CA GLU A 105 23.55 -26.21 -9.41
C GLU A 105 22.81 -26.37 -10.74
N GLU A 106 21.73 -25.62 -10.93
CA GLU A 106 20.82 -25.70 -12.06
C GLU A 106 20.57 -24.30 -12.65
N PRO A 107 21.50 -23.79 -13.48
CA PRO A 107 21.35 -22.47 -14.06
C PRO A 107 20.04 -22.37 -14.87
N PRO A 108 19.30 -21.26 -14.73
CA PRO A 108 17.96 -21.15 -15.27
C PRO A 108 17.93 -21.28 -16.79
N GLN A 109 17.17 -22.26 -17.28
CA GLN A 109 17.01 -22.49 -18.73
C GLN A 109 16.07 -21.47 -19.39
N ASN A 110 15.14 -20.90 -18.63
CA ASN A 110 14.18 -19.90 -19.13
C ASN A 110 14.84 -18.54 -19.29
N THR A 111 14.32 -17.68 -20.15
CA THR A 111 14.80 -16.30 -20.31
C THR A 111 14.52 -15.45 -19.06
N ILE A 112 15.30 -14.39 -18.81
CA ILE A 112 15.06 -13.42 -17.73
C ILE A 112 13.60 -12.92 -17.77
N LYS A 113 13.09 -12.62 -18.98
CA LYS A 113 11.73 -12.13 -19.20
C LYS A 113 10.67 -13.12 -18.71
N GLU A 114 10.84 -14.41 -18.96
CA GLU A 114 9.91 -15.46 -18.51
C GLU A 114 9.97 -15.64 -16.99
N ARG A 115 11.16 -15.56 -16.40
CA ARG A 115 11.34 -15.67 -14.94
C ARG A 115 10.70 -14.50 -14.21
N LEU A 116 10.86 -13.27 -14.73
CA LEU A 116 10.16 -12.09 -14.20
C LEU A 116 8.64 -12.23 -14.32
N ARG A 117 8.12 -12.74 -15.44
CA ARG A 117 6.69 -12.99 -15.60
C ARG A 117 6.16 -14.02 -14.60
N ASN A 118 6.92 -15.08 -14.31
CA ASN A 118 6.56 -16.06 -13.30
C ASN A 118 6.51 -15.43 -11.90
N LEU A 119 7.43 -14.52 -11.59
CA LEU A 119 7.42 -13.75 -10.34
C LEU A 119 6.21 -12.82 -10.25
N ASP A 120 5.78 -12.19 -11.34
CA ASP A 120 4.57 -11.36 -11.35
C ASP A 120 3.32 -12.17 -11.03
N VAL A 121 3.20 -13.39 -11.58
CA VAL A 121 2.09 -14.31 -11.29
C VAL A 121 2.10 -14.71 -9.80
N LEU A 122 3.28 -15.03 -9.28
CA LEU A 122 3.46 -15.42 -7.88
C LEU A 122 3.20 -14.25 -6.91
N GLU A 123 3.63 -13.04 -7.26
CA GLU A 123 3.35 -11.82 -6.50
C GLU A 123 1.85 -11.55 -6.42
N GLN A 124 1.16 -11.67 -7.55
CA GLN A 124 -0.29 -11.48 -7.61
C GLN A 124 -1.02 -12.55 -6.78
N PHE A 125 -0.65 -13.82 -6.91
CA PHE A 125 -1.21 -14.91 -6.09
C PHE A 125 -1.02 -14.68 -4.59
N THR A 126 0.17 -14.21 -4.18
CA THR A 126 0.49 -13.88 -2.79
C THR A 126 -0.38 -12.71 -2.28
N LYS A 127 -0.54 -11.66 -3.10
CA LYS A 127 -1.40 -10.51 -2.80
C LYS A 127 -2.87 -10.90 -2.66
N ASP A 128 -3.37 -11.77 -3.54
CA ASP A 128 -4.75 -12.24 -3.51
C ASP A 128 -5.04 -13.02 -2.23
N GLN A 129 -4.14 -13.92 -1.79
CA GLN A 129 -4.27 -14.60 -0.49
C GLN A 129 -4.19 -13.64 0.70
N LEU A 130 -3.36 -12.59 0.62
CA LEU A 130 -3.20 -11.61 1.69
C LEU A 130 -4.45 -10.71 1.86
N VAL A 131 -5.09 -10.35 0.74
CA VAL A 131 -6.31 -9.50 0.69
C VAL A 131 -7.58 -10.31 0.98
N GLY A 132 -7.66 -11.55 0.51
CA GLY A 132 -8.86 -12.40 0.59
C GLY A 132 -9.31 -12.80 1.99
N MET A 133 -8.58 -12.42 3.06
CA MET A 133 -8.84 -12.81 4.45
C MET A 133 -8.96 -14.33 4.66
N HIS A 134 -8.47 -15.15 3.73
CA HIS A 134 -8.58 -16.60 3.80
C HIS A 134 -7.66 -17.10 4.94
N PRO A 135 -8.18 -17.79 5.96
CA PRO A 135 -7.37 -18.18 7.12
C PRO A 135 -6.37 -19.30 6.81
N VAL A 136 -6.48 -19.91 5.63
CA VAL A 136 -5.72 -21.09 5.20
C VAL A 136 -4.92 -20.74 3.96
N LEU A 137 -3.61 -20.94 4.02
CA LEU A 137 -2.72 -20.80 2.87
C LEU A 137 -2.95 -21.93 1.86
N GLU A 138 -2.75 -21.62 0.59
CA GLU A 138 -2.86 -22.59 -0.51
C GLU A 138 -1.56 -22.69 -1.31
N GLY A 139 -1.41 -23.82 -2.02
CA GLY A 139 -0.28 -24.04 -2.93
C GLY A 139 1.08 -24.03 -2.22
N THR A 140 2.06 -23.34 -2.82
CA THR A 140 3.43 -23.24 -2.30
C THR A 140 3.48 -22.63 -0.90
N HIS A 141 2.61 -21.66 -0.61
CA HIS A 141 2.57 -20.99 0.69
C HIS A 141 2.22 -21.93 1.84
N LYS A 142 1.29 -22.86 1.60
CA LYS A 142 0.93 -23.88 2.57
C LYS A 142 2.10 -24.80 2.89
N LYS A 143 2.79 -25.27 1.84
CA LYS A 143 3.96 -26.15 2.00
C LYS A 143 5.07 -25.45 2.77
N ASP A 144 5.36 -24.19 2.43
CA ASP A 144 6.39 -23.42 3.14
C ASP A 144 6.09 -23.32 4.64
N VAL A 145 4.87 -22.96 5.02
CA VAL A 145 4.52 -22.84 6.45
C VAL A 145 4.48 -24.21 7.14
N GLU A 146 3.84 -25.22 6.55
CA GLU A 146 3.69 -26.53 7.19
C GLU A 146 5.04 -27.29 7.27
N GLU A 147 5.81 -27.32 6.18
CA GLU A 147 7.03 -28.13 6.07
C GLU A 147 8.29 -27.36 6.47
N HIS A 148 8.46 -26.13 5.95
CA HIS A 148 9.72 -25.40 6.10
C HIS A 148 9.76 -24.46 7.32
N ILE A 149 8.61 -24.20 7.94
CA ILE A 149 8.51 -23.41 9.18
C ILE A 149 8.09 -24.28 10.37
N LEU A 150 6.95 -24.96 10.30
CA LEU A 150 6.46 -25.72 11.45
C LEU A 150 7.26 -27.01 11.67
N ASN A 151 7.28 -27.91 10.67
CA ASN A 151 7.95 -29.20 10.81
C ASN A 151 9.46 -29.07 11.05
N ARG A 152 10.13 -28.16 10.32
CA ARG A 152 11.57 -27.90 10.52
C ARG A 152 11.93 -27.49 11.95
N HIS A 153 11.02 -26.78 12.64
CA HIS A 153 11.21 -26.34 14.01
C HIS A 153 10.53 -27.26 15.05
N GLY A 154 10.02 -28.43 14.64
CA GLY A 154 9.36 -29.39 15.52
C GLY A 154 8.04 -28.88 16.12
N LEU A 155 7.39 -27.90 15.47
CA LEU A 155 6.19 -27.25 15.97
C LEU A 155 4.94 -27.90 15.39
N THR A 156 3.89 -28.00 16.21
CA THR A 156 2.54 -28.37 15.78
C THR A 156 1.62 -27.17 15.98
N ALA A 157 0.75 -26.90 15.02
CA ALA A 157 -0.13 -25.73 15.04
C ALA A 157 -1.61 -26.12 14.97
N ASP A 158 -2.39 -25.57 15.89
CA ASP A 158 -3.86 -25.56 15.77
C ASP A 158 -4.25 -24.59 14.66
N LYS A 159 -4.83 -25.12 13.58
CA LYS A 159 -5.21 -24.37 12.37
C LYS A 159 -6.29 -23.32 12.65
N ASP A 160 -7.07 -23.48 13.72
CA ASP A 160 -8.09 -22.52 14.11
C ASP A 160 -7.59 -21.41 15.02
N SER A 161 -6.37 -21.56 15.56
CA SER A 161 -5.75 -20.61 16.46
C SER A 161 -5.47 -19.26 15.79
N LEU A 162 -5.49 -18.19 16.59
CA LEU A 162 -5.10 -16.86 16.12
C LEU A 162 -3.60 -16.80 15.80
N ALA A 163 -2.78 -17.56 16.53
CA ALA A 163 -1.33 -17.61 16.33
C ALA A 163 -0.99 -18.19 14.94
N TYR A 164 -1.61 -19.30 14.55
CA TYR A 164 -1.42 -19.88 13.21
C TYR A 164 -1.90 -18.93 12.11
N LYS A 165 -3.04 -18.26 12.30
CA LYS A 165 -3.57 -17.27 11.34
C LYS A 165 -2.66 -16.03 11.22
N LYS A 166 -2.04 -15.61 12.33
CA LYS A 166 -1.03 -14.53 12.34
C LYS A 166 0.24 -14.97 11.60
N LEU A 167 0.76 -16.16 11.91
CA LEU A 167 1.91 -16.75 11.22
C LEU A 167 1.68 -16.78 9.70
N ASN A 168 0.53 -17.28 9.25
CA ASN A 168 0.19 -17.32 7.83
C ASN A 168 0.15 -15.92 7.20
N ARG A 169 -0.44 -14.94 7.90
CA ARG A 169 -0.55 -13.57 7.39
C ARG A 169 0.80 -12.87 7.33
N ASP A 170 1.64 -13.05 8.34
CA ASP A 170 2.96 -12.43 8.39
C ASP A 170 3.92 -13.13 7.43
N TYR A 171 3.81 -14.45 7.27
CA TYR A 171 4.48 -15.20 6.20
C TYR A 171 4.22 -14.59 4.83
N LEU A 172 2.96 -14.31 4.46
CA LEU A 172 2.64 -13.71 3.15
C LEU A 172 3.30 -12.34 2.96
N LYS A 173 3.42 -11.54 4.02
CA LYS A 173 4.12 -10.24 3.95
C LYS A 173 5.62 -10.44 3.72
N VAL A 174 6.23 -11.37 4.43
CA VAL A 174 7.65 -11.71 4.28
C VAL A 174 7.91 -12.35 2.92
N TYR A 175 6.98 -13.14 2.39
CA TYR A 175 7.07 -13.73 1.06
C TYR A 175 7.08 -12.67 -0.05
N LEU A 176 6.29 -11.60 0.08
CA LEU A 176 6.36 -10.47 -0.85
C LEU A 176 7.75 -9.81 -0.84
N ARG A 177 8.40 -9.73 0.32
CA ARG A 177 9.79 -9.26 0.42
C ARG A 177 10.77 -10.23 -0.25
N PHE A 178 10.59 -11.53 -0.06
CA PHE A 178 11.36 -12.55 -0.77
C PHE A 178 11.26 -12.35 -2.29
N ILE A 179 10.06 -12.13 -2.83
CA ILE A 179 9.86 -11.87 -4.27
C ILE A 179 10.61 -10.60 -4.72
N GLU A 180 10.59 -9.52 -3.93
CA GLU A 180 11.32 -8.28 -4.24
C GLU A 180 12.83 -8.53 -4.37
N VAL A 181 13.42 -9.23 -3.41
CA VAL A 181 14.85 -9.59 -3.43
C VAL A 181 15.15 -10.51 -4.60
N PHE A 182 14.33 -11.55 -4.80
CA PHE A 182 14.52 -12.52 -5.85
C PHE A 182 14.42 -11.88 -7.24
N ARG A 183 13.51 -10.92 -7.43
CA ARG A 183 13.38 -10.12 -8.66
C ARG A 183 14.65 -9.33 -8.98
N ARG A 184 15.30 -8.72 -7.97
CA ARG A 184 16.56 -7.99 -8.17
C ARG A 184 17.69 -8.94 -8.56
N ARG A 185 17.79 -10.08 -7.87
CA ARG A 185 18.76 -11.14 -8.21
C ARG A 185 18.58 -11.65 -9.64
N GLU A 186 17.36 -11.79 -10.14
CA GLU A 186 17.08 -12.17 -11.53
C GLU A 186 17.59 -11.15 -12.56
N GLN A 187 17.82 -9.92 -12.12
CA GLN A 187 18.36 -8.82 -12.93
C GLN A 187 19.86 -8.57 -12.67
N GLY A 188 20.50 -9.41 -11.85
CA GLY A 188 21.92 -9.27 -11.49
C GLY A 188 22.21 -8.21 -10.43
N ASP A 189 21.18 -7.68 -9.76
CA ASP A 189 21.33 -6.68 -8.70
C ASP A 189 21.31 -7.34 -7.30
N TYR A 190 22.45 -7.26 -6.61
CA TYR A 190 22.69 -7.79 -5.26
C TYR A 190 22.97 -6.69 -4.22
N SER A 191 22.73 -5.42 -4.56
CA SER A 191 23.26 -4.24 -3.83
C SER A 191 22.68 -3.96 -2.42
N ASP A 192 21.78 -4.80 -1.90
CA ASP A 192 20.97 -4.48 -0.69
C ASP A 192 20.71 -5.70 0.24
N GLU A 193 21.43 -6.83 0.07
CA GLU A 193 21.11 -8.08 0.78
C GLU A 193 21.24 -8.04 2.31
N LEU A 194 22.17 -7.23 2.85
CA LEU A 194 22.45 -7.14 4.28
C LEU A 194 21.42 -6.27 5.03
N GLY A 195 20.89 -5.21 4.40
CA GLY A 195 19.88 -4.34 5.02
C GLY A 195 18.53 -5.05 5.25
N PHE A 196 18.17 -5.99 4.37
CA PHE A 196 16.90 -6.73 4.45
C PHE A 196 16.83 -7.72 5.62
N LEU A 197 17.95 -8.35 5.99
CA LEU A 197 18.01 -9.24 7.16
C LEU A 197 18.01 -8.43 8.47
N ASP A 198 18.55 -7.22 8.46
CA ASP A 198 18.56 -6.30 9.60
C ASP A 198 17.22 -5.58 9.83
N GLU A 199 16.44 -5.25 8.78
CA GLU A 199 15.04 -4.79 8.92
C GLU A 199 14.12 -5.88 9.51
N ALA A 200 14.36 -7.14 9.13
CA ALA A 200 13.74 -8.31 9.76
C ALA A 200 14.24 -8.51 11.21
N GLN A 201 15.42 -8.00 11.57
CA GLN A 201 15.94 -8.00 12.94
C GLN A 201 15.30 -6.94 13.82
N ALA A 202 15.12 -5.72 13.31
CA ALA A 202 14.46 -4.62 14.01
C ALA A 202 12.98 -4.94 14.34
N SER A 203 12.29 -5.67 13.47
CA SER A 203 10.90 -6.10 13.70
C SER A 203 10.75 -7.29 14.67
N VAL A 204 11.80 -8.10 14.89
CA VAL A 204 11.82 -9.25 15.82
C VAL A 204 12.20 -8.87 17.25
N ASN A 205 13.06 -7.86 17.41
CA ASN A 205 13.55 -7.42 18.73
C ASN A 205 12.55 -6.50 19.47
N ALA A 206 11.48 -6.06 18.81
CA ALA A 206 10.40 -5.31 19.44
C ALA A 206 9.50 -6.24 20.28
N ALA A 207 9.85 -6.44 21.55
CA ALA A 207 9.04 -7.22 22.50
C ALA A 207 7.59 -6.68 22.60
N PRO A 208 6.57 -7.57 22.68
CA PRO A 208 5.19 -7.17 22.86
C PRO A 208 5.01 -6.64 24.29
N GLY A 209 5.08 -5.32 24.42
CA GLY A 209 4.98 -4.62 25.71
C GLY A 209 5.94 -3.45 25.86
N ALA A 210 6.97 -3.34 25.02
CA ALA A 210 7.83 -2.14 24.97
C ALA A 210 7.33 -1.10 23.95
N SER A 211 6.43 -1.47 23.04
CA SER A 211 5.90 -0.56 22.01
C SER A 211 4.94 0.51 22.54
N ASP A 212 4.46 0.40 23.78
CA ASP A 212 3.57 1.40 24.39
C ASP A 212 4.31 2.44 25.25
N ARG A 213 5.63 2.33 25.41
CA ARG A 213 6.41 3.35 26.14
C ARG A 213 7.70 3.83 25.47
N ALA A 214 8.17 3.18 24.41
CA ALA A 214 9.33 3.65 23.65
C ALA A 214 8.98 4.26 22.28
N ALA A 215 7.71 4.20 21.86
CA ALA A 215 7.23 4.87 20.64
C ALA A 215 6.87 6.36 20.86
N GLU A 216 7.01 6.87 22.09
CA GLU A 216 6.87 8.30 22.37
C GLU A 216 8.22 9.06 22.31
N ASP A 217 9.37 8.39 22.22
CA ASP A 217 10.69 9.04 22.37
C ASP A 217 11.58 9.05 21.10
N THR A 218 11.06 8.73 19.91
CA THR A 218 11.81 8.93 18.64
C THR A 218 11.06 9.66 17.53
N LEU A 219 9.78 9.96 17.69
CA LEU A 219 9.13 10.95 16.82
C LEU A 219 9.56 12.31 17.35
N ASP A 220 10.56 12.95 16.77
CA ASP A 220 10.69 14.40 16.93
C ASP A 220 9.42 15.02 16.32
N PRO A 221 8.45 15.50 17.11
CA PRO A 221 7.18 15.97 16.59
C PRO A 221 7.35 17.27 15.79
N GLY A 222 8.56 17.83 15.72
CA GLY A 222 8.84 19.15 15.19
C GLY A 222 9.42 19.20 13.78
N GLN A 223 9.85 18.10 13.17
CA GLN A 223 10.48 18.17 11.85
C GLN A 223 9.49 18.62 10.77
N LYS A 224 9.88 19.68 10.09
CA LYS A 224 9.00 20.34 9.13
C LYS A 224 8.92 19.55 7.83
N LEU A 225 7.77 19.67 7.18
CA LEU A 225 7.53 19.07 5.87
C LEU A 225 8.64 19.40 4.86
N THR A 226 9.12 20.66 4.82
CA THR A 226 10.20 21.06 3.92
C THR A 226 11.54 20.40 4.22
N GLU A 227 11.87 20.19 5.50
CA GLU A 227 13.12 19.55 5.92
C GLU A 227 13.14 18.09 5.44
N VAL A 228 12.06 17.35 5.68
CA VAL A 228 11.95 15.95 5.25
C VAL A 228 11.94 15.82 3.73
N ILE A 229 11.33 16.78 3.00
CA ILE A 229 11.41 16.85 1.54
C ILE A 229 12.87 17.04 1.08
N GLN A 230 13.65 17.90 1.74
CA GLN A 230 15.06 18.09 1.40
C GLN A 230 15.90 16.84 1.69
N HIS A 231 15.59 16.08 2.74
CA HIS A 231 16.21 14.78 2.98
C HIS A 231 15.92 13.81 1.84
N TYR A 232 14.65 13.67 1.46
CA TYR A 232 14.21 12.81 0.37
C TYR A 232 14.90 13.14 -0.97
N ILE A 233 14.99 14.43 -1.32
CA ILE A 233 15.62 14.86 -2.58
C ILE A 233 17.14 14.63 -2.54
N ARG A 234 17.82 14.97 -1.44
CA ARG A 234 19.27 14.79 -1.31
C ARG A 234 19.68 13.32 -1.42
N GLU A 235 18.92 12.43 -0.78
CA GLU A 235 19.18 11.00 -0.84
C GLU A 235 19.01 10.45 -2.26
N ALA A 236 17.90 10.79 -2.92
CA ALA A 236 17.64 10.39 -4.29
C ALA A 236 18.69 10.93 -5.28
N GLU A 237 19.20 12.15 -5.05
CA GLU A 237 20.28 12.75 -5.83
C GLU A 237 21.62 12.02 -5.61
N ALA A 238 21.96 11.72 -4.35
CA ALA A 238 23.22 11.04 -4.00
C ALA A 238 23.35 9.64 -4.64
N VAL A 239 22.23 8.92 -4.77
CA VAL A 239 22.21 7.59 -5.39
C VAL A 239 21.88 7.62 -6.89
N GLY A 240 21.75 8.80 -7.49
CA GLY A 240 21.43 8.94 -8.91
C GLY A 240 20.07 8.35 -9.31
N GLN A 241 19.09 8.33 -8.40
CA GLN A 241 17.81 7.65 -8.60
C GLN A 241 16.99 8.27 -9.74
N TRP A 242 17.13 9.58 -9.96
CA TRP A 242 16.32 10.34 -10.91
C TRP A 242 17.19 11.09 -11.91
N THR A 243 16.68 11.23 -13.13
CA THR A 243 17.23 12.20 -14.09
C THR A 243 16.98 13.62 -13.57
N ALA A 244 17.78 14.60 -14.02
CA ALA A 244 17.61 16.00 -13.66
C ALA A 244 16.19 16.52 -13.94
N LYS A 245 15.57 16.06 -15.03
CA LYS A 245 14.18 16.39 -15.37
C LYS A 245 13.20 15.82 -14.34
N SER A 246 13.33 14.55 -13.99
CA SER A 246 12.46 13.90 -13.01
C SER A 246 12.60 14.52 -11.63
N GLN A 247 13.83 14.85 -11.21
CA GLN A 247 14.09 15.55 -9.96
C GLN A 247 13.41 16.93 -9.93
N ALA A 248 13.59 17.76 -10.98
CA ALA A 248 12.92 19.06 -11.07
C ALA A 248 11.39 18.95 -11.00
N GLU A 249 10.80 17.93 -11.65
CA GLU A 249 9.37 17.67 -11.60
C GLU A 249 8.88 17.24 -10.22
N ILE A 250 9.62 16.36 -9.52
CA ILE A 250 9.28 15.91 -8.16
C ILE A 250 9.39 17.07 -7.17
N THR A 251 10.49 17.83 -7.21
CA THR A 251 10.71 19.01 -6.37
C THR A 251 9.60 20.04 -6.55
N ALA A 252 9.19 20.33 -7.79
CA ALA A 252 8.09 21.26 -8.04
C ALA A 252 6.75 20.75 -7.49
N SER A 253 6.54 19.43 -7.53
CA SER A 253 5.31 18.78 -7.06
C SER A 253 5.20 18.80 -5.54
N LEU A 254 6.29 18.49 -4.84
CA LEU A 254 6.37 18.56 -3.38
C LEU A 254 6.36 20.02 -2.90
N GLY A 255 6.97 20.94 -3.64
CA GLY A 255 6.87 22.38 -3.37
C GLY A 255 5.44 22.90 -3.49
N LEU A 256 4.66 22.41 -4.46
CA LEU A 256 3.22 22.73 -4.52
C LEU A 256 2.45 22.16 -3.34
N PHE A 257 2.77 20.94 -2.89
CA PHE A 257 2.17 20.36 -1.69
C PHE A 257 2.41 21.24 -0.46
N VAL A 258 3.66 21.68 -0.21
CA VAL A 258 4.01 22.64 0.85
C VAL A 258 3.25 23.96 0.68
N ARG A 259 3.11 24.47 -0.55
CA ARG A 259 2.40 25.74 -0.80
C ARG A 259 0.90 25.66 -0.45
N VAL A 260 0.30 24.48 -0.55
CA VAL A 260 -1.12 24.25 -0.21
C VAL A 260 -1.30 23.98 1.29
N MET A 261 -0.49 23.06 1.85
CA MET A 261 -0.64 22.62 3.24
C MET A 261 0.06 23.51 4.26
N GLY A 262 1.03 24.32 3.80
CA GLY A 262 1.98 25.01 4.65
C GLY A 262 3.17 24.13 5.05
N ASP A 263 4.14 24.76 5.68
CA ASP A 263 5.34 24.10 6.22
C ASP A 263 5.11 23.70 7.69
N ILE A 264 4.21 22.74 7.86
CA ILE A 264 3.80 22.17 9.15
C ILE A 264 4.61 20.91 9.47
N PRO A 265 4.64 20.44 10.73
CA PRO A 265 5.32 19.21 11.07
C PRO A 265 4.71 18.02 10.30
N ILE A 266 5.56 17.20 9.70
CA ILE A 266 5.10 16.11 8.82
C ILE A 266 4.19 15.10 9.54
N SER A 267 4.43 14.89 10.84
CA SER A 267 3.68 14.01 11.73
C SER A 267 2.23 14.43 11.95
N THR A 268 1.91 15.70 11.71
CA THR A 268 0.55 16.24 11.86
C THR A 268 -0.32 16.04 10.62
N ILE A 269 0.29 15.66 9.49
CA ILE A 269 -0.42 15.52 8.22
C ILE A 269 -1.15 14.19 8.17
N ASP A 270 -2.46 14.24 7.99
CA ASP A 270 -3.34 13.08 7.95
C ASP A 270 -4.09 12.90 6.62
N ARG A 271 -5.01 11.94 6.59
CA ARG A 271 -5.80 11.61 5.39
C ARG A 271 -6.71 12.76 4.95
N PRO A 272 -7.49 13.40 5.85
CA PRO A 272 -8.18 14.66 5.56
C PRO A 272 -7.31 15.72 4.89
N ASP A 273 -6.10 15.96 5.37
CA ASP A 273 -5.20 16.97 4.80
C ASP A 273 -4.85 16.69 3.33
N VAL A 274 -4.47 15.45 3.02
CA VAL A 274 -4.16 15.07 1.62
C VAL A 274 -5.42 15.07 0.75
N ARG A 275 -6.61 14.84 1.33
CA ARG A 275 -7.88 15.01 0.61
C ARG A 275 -8.13 16.47 0.27
N GLU A 276 -7.88 17.40 1.19
CA GLU A 276 -7.98 18.83 0.93
C GLU A 276 -7.00 19.27 -0.17
N PHE A 277 -5.76 18.78 -0.12
CA PHE A 277 -4.80 19.00 -1.20
C PHE A 277 -5.34 18.55 -2.56
N LYS A 278 -5.89 17.34 -2.64
CA LYS A 278 -6.50 16.79 -3.85
C LYS A 278 -7.67 17.65 -4.36
N GLU A 279 -8.56 18.07 -3.47
CA GLU A 279 -9.70 18.92 -3.82
C GLU A 279 -9.26 20.31 -4.30
N THR A 280 -8.17 20.83 -3.73
CA THR A 280 -7.54 22.08 -4.14
C THR A 280 -6.95 21.96 -5.54
N LEU A 281 -6.19 20.89 -5.82
CA LEU A 281 -5.60 20.65 -7.15
C LEU A 281 -6.64 20.65 -8.29
N LEU A 282 -7.82 20.07 -8.05
CA LEU A 282 -8.91 20.03 -9.03
C LEU A 282 -9.48 21.40 -9.38
N LYS A 283 -9.25 22.40 -8.52
CA LYS A 283 -9.75 23.77 -8.67
C LYS A 283 -8.66 24.73 -9.13
N LEU A 284 -7.38 24.37 -9.09
CA LEU A 284 -6.31 25.28 -9.49
C LEU A 284 -6.20 25.44 -11.02
N PRO A 285 -5.75 26.61 -11.51
CA PRO A 285 -5.48 26.80 -12.92
C PRO A 285 -4.20 26.05 -13.36
N PRO A 286 -4.15 25.54 -14.61
CA PRO A 286 -2.94 24.90 -15.13
C PRO A 286 -1.83 25.93 -15.36
N ASN A 287 -0.57 25.48 -15.35
CA ASN A 287 0.62 26.30 -15.67
C ASN A 287 0.75 27.57 -14.83
N MET A 288 0.28 27.56 -13.58
CA MET A 288 0.24 28.75 -12.71
C MET A 288 1.60 29.44 -12.50
N SER A 289 2.72 28.70 -12.50
CA SER A 289 4.07 29.30 -12.39
C SER A 289 4.52 30.00 -13.69
N LYS A 290 4.00 29.59 -14.84
CA LYS A 290 4.40 30.11 -16.15
C LYS A 290 3.56 31.33 -16.56
N ILE A 291 2.28 31.33 -16.23
CA ILE A 291 1.34 32.37 -16.67
C ILE A 291 1.45 33.61 -15.75
N PRO A 292 1.77 34.80 -16.30
CA PRO A 292 1.93 36.03 -15.50
C PRO A 292 0.71 36.36 -14.62
N ARG A 293 -0.50 36.06 -15.10
CA ARG A 293 -1.77 36.24 -14.37
C ARG A 293 -1.83 35.47 -13.03
N TYR A 294 -1.09 34.37 -12.90
CA TYR A 294 -1.18 33.44 -11.76
C TYR A 294 0.11 33.36 -10.94
N ARG A 295 1.26 33.70 -11.52
CA ARG A 295 2.59 33.41 -10.97
C ARG A 295 2.77 33.89 -9.52
N ASP A 296 2.35 35.12 -9.25
CA ASP A 296 2.60 35.81 -7.98
C ASP A 296 1.41 35.74 -7.01
N LYS A 297 0.42 34.89 -7.30
CA LYS A 297 -0.81 34.75 -6.50
C LYS A 297 -0.74 33.59 -5.52
N THR A 298 -1.20 33.77 -4.29
CA THR A 298 -1.33 32.70 -3.31
C THR A 298 -2.36 31.65 -3.76
N ILE A 299 -2.31 30.44 -3.18
CA ILE A 299 -3.31 29.39 -3.47
C ILE A 299 -4.73 29.89 -3.18
N LYS A 300 -4.90 30.62 -2.07
CA LYS A 300 -6.18 31.21 -1.68
C LYS A 300 -6.70 32.23 -2.69
N GLU A 301 -5.82 33.10 -3.21
CA GLU A 301 -6.19 34.05 -4.27
C GLU A 301 -6.55 33.32 -5.57
N LEU A 302 -5.77 32.31 -5.96
CA LEU A 302 -6.05 31.53 -7.17
C LEU A 302 -7.40 30.81 -7.11
N LEU A 303 -7.75 30.26 -5.95
CA LEU A 303 -9.07 29.63 -5.73
C LEU A 303 -10.24 30.62 -5.75
N ALA A 304 -9.99 31.89 -5.42
CA ALA A 304 -11.01 32.95 -5.49
C ALA A 304 -11.16 33.55 -6.91
N MET A 305 -10.18 33.32 -7.79
CA MET A 305 -10.20 33.82 -9.16
C MET A 305 -11.02 32.91 -10.08
N SER A 306 -11.76 33.50 -11.00
CA SER A 306 -12.34 32.75 -12.12
C SER A 306 -11.28 32.47 -13.19
N HIS A 307 -11.12 31.21 -13.55
CA HIS A 307 -10.23 30.75 -14.62
C HIS A 307 -10.93 29.68 -15.48
N PRO A 308 -10.74 29.73 -16.82
CA PRO A 308 -11.52 28.94 -17.76
C PRO A 308 -11.18 27.45 -17.79
N LYS A 309 -10.02 27.05 -17.24
CA LYS A 309 -9.54 25.67 -17.22
C LYS A 309 -8.86 25.38 -15.89
N THR A 310 -8.96 24.13 -15.44
CA THR A 310 -8.27 23.62 -14.25
C THR A 310 -7.22 22.57 -14.63
N VAL A 311 -6.41 22.14 -13.66
CA VAL A 311 -5.39 21.11 -13.85
C VAL A 311 -6.02 19.82 -14.39
N ALA A 312 -5.42 19.25 -15.44
CA ALA A 312 -5.89 18.00 -16.03
C ALA A 312 -5.77 16.82 -15.04
N LEU A 313 -6.71 15.88 -15.08
CA LEU A 313 -6.74 14.72 -14.17
C LEU A 313 -5.46 13.88 -14.20
N GLY A 314 -4.83 13.72 -15.36
CA GLY A 314 -3.54 13.03 -15.48
C GLY A 314 -2.43 13.72 -14.69
N THR A 315 -2.40 15.06 -14.71
CA THR A 315 -1.47 15.86 -13.92
C THR A 315 -1.78 15.76 -12.43
N VAL A 316 -3.06 15.79 -12.03
CA VAL A 316 -3.47 15.58 -10.63
C VAL A 316 -3.00 14.21 -10.12
N ASN A 317 -3.21 13.14 -10.90
CA ASN A 317 -2.77 11.80 -10.52
C ASN A 317 -1.24 11.65 -10.46
N LYS A 318 -0.51 12.36 -11.32
CA LYS A 318 0.96 12.41 -11.26
C LYS A 318 1.42 13.08 -9.97
N LEU A 319 0.86 14.25 -9.63
CA LEU A 319 1.15 14.97 -8.39
C LEU A 319 0.85 14.12 -7.16
N LEU A 320 -0.34 13.52 -7.09
CA LEU A 320 -0.72 12.62 -5.99
C LEU A 320 0.20 11.39 -5.90
N GLY A 321 0.64 10.85 -7.03
CA GLY A 321 1.60 9.75 -7.07
C GLY A 321 2.96 10.14 -6.48
N GLN A 322 3.46 11.33 -6.81
CA GLN A 322 4.74 11.84 -6.29
C GLN A 322 4.65 12.17 -4.79
N VAL A 323 3.56 12.78 -4.34
CA VAL A 323 3.30 13.01 -2.90
C VAL A 323 3.19 11.68 -2.14
N SER A 324 2.51 10.68 -2.71
CA SER A 324 2.43 9.34 -2.11
C SER A 324 3.78 8.64 -2.04
N ALA A 325 4.66 8.81 -3.03
CA ALA A 325 6.00 8.25 -3.01
C ALA A 325 6.87 8.89 -1.91
N PHE A 326 6.76 10.21 -1.75
CA PHE A 326 7.40 10.94 -0.64
C PHE A 326 6.91 10.45 0.73
N PHE A 327 5.60 10.29 0.92
CA PHE A 327 5.09 9.77 2.20
C PHE A 327 5.47 8.31 2.45
N ASN A 328 5.65 7.49 1.40
CA ASN A 328 6.24 6.15 1.57
C ASN A 328 7.70 6.21 2.06
N TYR A 329 8.50 7.15 1.52
CA TYR A 329 9.83 7.42 2.04
C TYR A 329 9.79 7.88 3.51
N ALA A 330 8.85 8.76 3.84
CA ALA A 330 8.69 9.27 5.19
C ALA A 330 8.33 8.16 6.20
N VAL A 331 7.50 7.19 5.79
CA VAL A 331 7.19 6.00 6.59
C VAL A 331 8.42 5.12 6.77
N LYS A 332 9.15 4.83 5.69
CA LYS A 332 10.33 3.96 5.72
C LYS A 332 11.42 4.49 6.65
N ASN A 333 11.59 5.80 6.71
CA ASN A 333 12.59 6.47 7.53
C ASN A 333 12.07 6.87 8.92
N GLY A 334 10.87 6.43 9.31
CA GLY A 334 10.33 6.64 10.66
C GLY A 334 9.84 8.05 10.98
N PHE A 335 9.74 8.94 9.99
CA PHE A 335 9.20 10.30 10.19
C PHE A 335 7.69 10.29 10.46
N ILE A 336 6.98 9.30 9.90
CA ILE A 336 5.55 9.05 10.14
C ILE A 336 5.27 7.55 10.14
N THR A 337 4.10 7.13 10.65
CA THR A 337 3.78 5.70 10.81
C THR A 337 2.93 5.13 9.67
N VAL A 338 2.16 5.99 8.97
CA VAL A 338 1.24 5.59 7.91
C VAL A 338 1.29 6.60 6.78
N ASN A 339 1.19 6.15 5.54
CA ASN A 339 1.12 7.04 4.38
C ASN A 339 -0.29 7.65 4.24
N PRO A 340 -0.50 8.96 4.47
CA PRO A 340 -1.81 9.59 4.35
C PRO A 340 -2.29 9.67 2.89
N ALA A 341 -1.38 9.64 1.91
CA ALA A 341 -1.67 9.79 0.50
C ALA A 341 -1.97 8.46 -0.24
N ASP A 342 -1.88 7.33 0.45
CA ASP A 342 -2.03 6.01 -0.17
C ASP A 342 -3.38 5.83 -0.89
N ASN A 343 -3.35 5.29 -2.10
CA ASN A 343 -4.55 4.99 -2.90
C ASN A 343 -5.52 6.17 -3.15
N LEU A 344 -5.02 7.42 -3.29
CA LEU A 344 -5.85 8.60 -3.55
C LEU A 344 -6.06 8.98 -5.03
N LYS A 345 -5.44 8.25 -5.96
CA LYS A 345 -5.55 8.50 -7.40
C LYS A 345 -7.02 8.47 -7.86
N LEU A 346 -7.37 9.37 -8.78
CA LEU A 346 -8.68 9.49 -9.39
C LEU A 346 -8.79 8.51 -10.58
N ALA A 347 -9.93 7.85 -10.71
CA ALA A 347 -10.24 7.05 -11.88
C ALA A 347 -10.27 7.95 -13.12
N VAL A 348 -9.45 7.61 -14.12
CA VAL A 348 -9.46 8.28 -15.41
C VAL A 348 -10.31 7.44 -16.36
N LYS A 349 -11.43 7.98 -16.84
CA LYS A 349 -12.37 7.28 -17.73
C LYS A 349 -11.87 7.13 -19.18
N LYS A 350 -10.66 7.59 -19.48
CA LYS A 350 -10.07 7.46 -20.82
C LYS A 350 -9.12 6.29 -20.86
N ARG A 351 -9.28 5.43 -21.86
CA ARG A 351 -8.31 4.37 -22.14
C ARG A 351 -7.00 4.98 -22.65
N PRO A 352 -5.83 4.37 -22.43
CA PRO A 352 -4.52 4.90 -22.87
C PRO A 352 -4.46 5.27 -24.37
N ASP A 353 -5.22 4.55 -25.20
CA ASP A 353 -5.44 4.74 -26.64
C ASP A 353 -6.28 5.98 -26.99
N GLU A 354 -7.04 6.57 -26.06
CA GLU A 354 -7.85 7.77 -26.29
C GLU A 354 -7.14 9.09 -25.91
N PHE A 355 -5.84 9.04 -25.56
CA PHE A 355 -5.06 10.24 -25.22
C PHE A 355 -4.43 10.90 -26.44
N ARG A 356 -4.27 10.16 -27.54
CA ARG A 356 -3.79 10.64 -28.85
C ARG A 356 -4.53 9.85 -29.92
N ASP A 357 -5.24 10.54 -30.81
CA ASP A 357 -5.82 9.88 -31.97
C ASP A 357 -4.67 9.27 -32.79
N ALA A 358 -4.80 7.99 -33.12
CA ALA A 358 -3.86 7.32 -34.00
C ALA A 358 -4.05 7.89 -35.41
N PHE A 359 -2.95 8.16 -36.11
CA PHE A 359 -3.00 8.47 -37.53
C PHE A 359 -3.64 7.29 -38.27
N ASP A 360 -4.72 7.55 -38.98
CA ASP A 360 -5.27 6.57 -39.90
C ASP A 360 -4.56 6.62 -41.27
N THR A 361 -5.00 5.78 -42.20
CA THR A 361 -4.37 5.72 -43.53
C THR A 361 -4.55 7.01 -44.32
N GLU A 362 -5.65 7.75 -44.12
CA GLU A 362 -5.90 9.03 -44.79
C GLU A 362 -5.02 10.12 -44.21
N ASP A 363 -4.85 10.17 -42.88
CA ASP A 363 -3.95 11.11 -42.21
C ASP A 363 -2.50 10.89 -42.66
N LEU A 364 -2.06 9.63 -42.76
CA LEU A 364 -0.71 9.30 -43.24
C LEU A 364 -0.52 9.70 -44.70
N LYS A 365 -1.51 9.44 -45.56
CA LYS A 365 -1.47 9.92 -46.95
C LYS A 365 -1.39 11.43 -47.00
N ALA A 366 -2.22 12.15 -46.26
CA ALA A 366 -2.20 13.61 -46.22
C ALA A 366 -0.84 14.16 -45.74
N LEU A 367 -0.22 13.52 -44.75
CA LEU A 367 1.09 13.90 -44.23
C LEU A 367 2.20 13.67 -45.28
N PHE A 368 2.30 12.46 -45.85
CA PHE A 368 3.39 12.09 -46.76
C PHE A 368 3.16 12.54 -48.21
N ASP A 369 1.94 12.91 -48.60
CA ASP A 369 1.63 13.58 -49.87
C ASP A 369 1.68 15.11 -49.78
N SER A 370 2.03 15.65 -48.62
CA SER A 370 2.22 17.10 -48.44
C SER A 370 3.25 17.66 -49.43
N LYS A 371 3.12 18.96 -49.71
CA LYS A 371 4.02 19.67 -50.63
C LYS A 371 5.47 19.55 -50.17
N GLU A 372 5.69 19.58 -48.87
CA GLU A 372 6.98 19.48 -48.22
C GLU A 372 7.65 18.12 -48.51
N TYR A 373 6.92 17.01 -48.47
CA TYR A 373 7.45 15.69 -48.82
C TYR A 373 7.63 15.49 -50.33
N ARG A 374 6.72 16.01 -51.14
CA ARG A 374 6.79 15.85 -52.61
C ARG A 374 7.82 16.74 -53.30
N GLN A 375 8.15 17.88 -52.71
CA GLN A 375 9.01 18.90 -53.32
C GLN A 375 10.32 19.11 -52.56
N ASP A 376 10.66 18.22 -51.62
CA ASP A 376 11.82 18.35 -50.73
C ASP A 376 11.87 19.74 -50.05
N GLY A 377 10.72 20.17 -49.54
CA GLY A 377 10.54 21.52 -48.97
C GLY A 377 11.07 21.67 -47.54
N PHE A 378 11.72 20.65 -47.00
CA PHE A 378 12.21 20.66 -45.62
C PHE A 378 13.55 21.40 -45.50
N LYS A 379 13.73 22.14 -44.40
CA LYS A 379 14.95 22.93 -44.18
C LYS A 379 16.13 22.08 -43.68
N ARG A 380 15.84 20.91 -43.10
CA ARG A 380 16.83 20.03 -42.48
C ARG A 380 16.46 18.58 -42.76
N GLY A 381 17.45 17.75 -43.10
CA GLY A 381 17.22 16.35 -43.49
C GLY A 381 16.47 15.51 -42.45
N TYR A 382 16.66 15.76 -41.15
CA TYR A 382 15.91 15.04 -40.12
C TYR A 382 14.39 15.28 -40.19
N GLN A 383 13.94 16.42 -40.71
CA GLN A 383 12.51 16.71 -40.82
C GLN A 383 11.83 15.82 -41.87
N PHE A 384 12.58 15.42 -42.89
CA PHE A 384 12.14 14.46 -43.91
C PHE A 384 12.25 13.02 -43.39
N TRP A 385 13.43 12.64 -42.88
CA TRP A 385 13.75 11.25 -42.56
C TRP A 385 13.15 10.75 -41.24
N THR A 386 13.05 11.59 -40.20
CA THR A 386 12.57 11.12 -38.89
C THR A 386 11.14 10.56 -38.94
N PRO A 387 10.14 11.20 -39.59
CA PRO A 387 8.80 10.63 -39.69
C PRO A 387 8.73 9.37 -40.57
N ILE A 388 9.54 9.28 -41.62
CA ILE A 388 9.63 8.07 -42.47
C ILE A 388 10.18 6.90 -41.66
N ILE A 389 11.30 7.09 -40.95
CA ILE A 389 11.87 6.03 -40.11
C ILE A 389 10.85 5.60 -39.05
N ALA A 390 10.19 6.56 -38.38
CA ALA A 390 9.16 6.26 -37.39
C ALA A 390 8.00 5.43 -37.96
N LEU A 391 7.56 5.72 -39.20
CA LEU A 391 6.49 4.98 -39.89
C LEU A 391 6.86 3.50 -40.11
N TYR A 392 8.09 3.22 -40.53
CA TYR A 392 8.50 1.87 -40.91
C TYR A 392 9.08 1.04 -39.75
N THR A 393 9.65 1.67 -38.73
CA THR A 393 10.30 0.95 -37.64
C THR A 393 9.48 0.94 -36.35
N GLY A 394 8.57 1.89 -36.16
CA GLY A 394 7.89 2.11 -34.89
C GLY A 394 8.83 2.55 -33.76
N CYS A 395 10.07 2.93 -34.07
CA CYS A 395 11.04 3.43 -33.09
C CYS A 395 10.55 4.73 -32.45
N ARG A 396 10.91 4.93 -31.18
CA ARG A 396 10.71 6.23 -30.52
C ARG A 396 11.60 7.29 -31.16
N ILE A 397 11.17 8.55 -31.13
CA ILE A 397 11.94 9.66 -31.72
C ILE A 397 13.36 9.73 -31.14
N GLU A 398 13.52 9.44 -29.85
CA GLU A 398 14.84 9.41 -29.20
C GLU A 398 15.75 8.31 -29.77
N GLU A 399 15.20 7.15 -30.13
CA GLU A 399 15.94 6.03 -30.74
C GLU A 399 16.38 6.39 -32.16
N ILE A 400 15.48 7.01 -32.94
CA ILE A 400 15.78 7.48 -34.30
C ILE A 400 16.91 8.51 -34.29
N CYS A 401 16.89 9.44 -33.33
CA CYS A 401 17.91 10.48 -33.20
C CYS A 401 19.27 9.98 -32.69
N GLN A 402 19.36 8.73 -32.21
CA GLN A 402 20.61 8.11 -31.75
C GLN A 402 21.22 7.16 -32.80
N LEU A 403 20.60 7.02 -33.98
CA LEU A 403 21.15 6.24 -35.08
C LEU A 403 22.45 6.87 -35.58
N HIS A 404 23.50 6.06 -35.60
CA HIS A 404 24.83 6.40 -36.11
C HIS A 404 25.18 5.40 -37.21
N HIS A 405 25.89 5.89 -38.23
CA HIS A 405 26.43 5.01 -39.26
C HIS A 405 27.64 4.29 -38.65
N GLY A 406 27.61 2.97 -38.69
CA GLY A 406 28.69 2.12 -38.17
C GLY A 406 29.98 2.22 -38.97
#